data_AF-A0A7Y2NTI5-F1
#
_entry.id   AF-A0A7Y2NTI5-F1
#
_cell.length_a   1.000
_cell.length_b   1.000
_cell.length_c   1.000
_cell.angle_alpha   90.00
_cell.angle_beta   90.00
_cell.angle_gamma   90.00
#
_symmetry.space_group_name_H-M   'P 1'
#
loop_
_entity.id
_entity.type
_entity.pdbx_description
1 polymer ?
#
loop_
_entity_poly.entity_id
_entity_poly.type
_entity_poly.pdbx_seq_one_letter_code
_entity_poly.pdbx_strand_id
1 'polypeptide(L)' 'MFARITPYKLKSGTVDAATARARELKDEIMALPGLIEFTNAVNADGSGYIVSLVESREISDSNAERVREIWGKMG' A
#
# COMPACT_ATOMS: atom_id res chain seq x y z
N MET A 1 -5.98 -16.01 -7.29
CA MET A 1 -5.06 -14.86 -7.28
C MET A 1 -5.77 -13.64 -7.83
N PHE A 2 -5.66 -12.51 -7.13
CA PHE A 2 -6.34 -11.25 -7.42
C PHE A 2 -5.35 -10.10 -7.25
N ALA A 3 -5.26 -9.22 -8.25
CA ALA A 3 -4.44 -8.03 -8.18
C ALA A 3 -5.31 -6.82 -7.78
N ARG A 4 -4.99 -6.20 -6.65
CA ARG A 4 -5.59 -4.92 -6.24
C ARG A 4 -4.64 -3.79 -6.59
N ILE A 5 -5.14 -2.82 -7.34
CA ILE A 5 -4.40 -1.62 -7.73
C ILE A 5 -5.09 -0.43 -7.08
N THR A 6 -4.35 0.37 -6.31
CA THR A 6 -4.87 1.56 -5.62
C THR A 6 -4.05 2.78 -6.01
N PRO A 7 -4.61 3.72 -6.79
CA PRO A 7 -3.95 4.98 -7.09
C PRO A 7 -3.94 5.89 -5.85
N TYR A 8 -2.88 6.67 -5.70
CA TYR A 8 -2.79 7.71 -4.68
C TYR A 8 -2.04 8.95 -5.19
N LYS A 9 -2.18 10.04 -4.44
CA LYS A 9 -1.41 11.27 -4.64
C LYS A 9 -0.87 11.75 -3.29
N LEU A 10 0.45 11.87 -3.21
CA LEU A 10 1.12 12.44 -2.05
C LEU A 10 1.02 13.97 -2.04
N LYS A 11 1.19 14.55 -0.85
CA LYS A 11 1.39 15.99 -0.70
C LYS A 11 2.70 16.39 -1.38
N SER A 12 2.74 17.60 -1.93
CA SER A 12 3.95 18.10 -2.58
C SER A 12 5.12 18.14 -1.59
N GLY A 13 6.31 17.72 -2.04
CA GLY A 13 7.52 17.69 -1.22
C GLY A 13 7.59 16.56 -0.18
N THR A 14 6.63 15.63 -0.13
CA THR A 14 6.63 14.54 0.86
C THR A 14 7.02 13.17 0.30
N VAL A 15 7.49 13.10 -0.96
CA VAL A 15 7.80 11.82 -1.65
C VAL A 15 8.83 11.01 -0.88
N ASP A 16 9.94 11.62 -0.46
CA ASP A 16 11.02 10.92 0.24
C ASP A 16 10.57 10.42 1.62
N ALA A 17 9.86 11.27 2.38
CA ALA A 17 9.33 10.92 3.68
C ALA A 17 8.29 9.79 3.59
N ALA A 18 7.37 9.86 2.63
CA ALA A 18 6.37 8.81 2.39
C ALA A 18 7.02 7.50 1.93
N THR A 19 8.08 7.57 1.12
CA THR A 19 8.84 6.39 0.69
C THR A 19 9.56 5.72 1.85
N ALA A 20 10.18 6.51 2.73
CA ALA A 20 10.80 5.98 3.95
C ALA A 20 9.76 5.32 4.86
N ARG A 21 8.62 5.99 5.08
CA ARG A 21 7.53 5.45 5.90
C ARG A 21 6.93 4.16 5.32
N ALA A 22 6.77 4.08 4.00
CA ALA A 22 6.32 2.87 3.33
C ALA A 22 7.25 1.67 3.57
N ARG A 23 8.57 1.91 3.65
CA ARG A 23 9.55 0.85 3.95
C ARG A 23 9.42 0.36 5.38
N GLU A 24 9.20 1.25 6.35
CA GLU A 24 8.97 0.88 7.75
C GLU A 24 7.68 0.07 7.94
N LEU A 25 6.65 0.39 7.17
CA LEU A 25 5.36 -0.31 7.22
C LEU A 25 5.33 -1.59 6.37
N LYS A 26 6.40 -1.89 5.62
CA LYS A 26 6.44 -3.04 4.70
C LYS A 26 6.12 -4.35 5.40
N ASP A 27 6.71 -4.60 6.57
CA ASP A 27 6.51 -5.85 7.30
C ASP A 27 5.06 -5.98 7.81
N GLU A 28 4.46 -4.88 8.24
CA GLU A 28 3.06 -4.83 8.66
C GLU A 28 2.10 -5.07 7.49
N ILE A 29 2.44 -4.57 6.30
CA ILE A 29 1.70 -4.81 5.06
C ILE A 29 1.83 -6.28 4.64
N MET A 30 3.06 -6.81 4.62
CA MET A 30 3.35 -8.20 4.24
C MET A 30 2.70 -9.22 5.18
N ALA A 31 2.38 -8.84 6.42
CA ALA A 31 1.64 -9.66 7.36
C ALA A 31 0.12 -9.72 7.11
N LEU A 32 -0.41 -9.00 6.12
CA LEU A 32 -1.83 -9.05 5.78
C LEU A 32 -2.24 -10.44 5.29
N PRO A 33 -3.37 -11.00 5.78
CA PRO A 33 -3.86 -12.29 5.33
C PRO A 33 -3.95 -12.40 3.81
N GLY A 34 -3.40 -13.50 3.27
CA GLY A 34 -3.43 -13.84 1.85
C GLY A 34 -2.64 -12.90 0.93
N LEU A 35 -1.84 -11.96 1.45
CA LEU A 35 -0.97 -11.13 0.63
C LEU A 35 0.25 -11.93 0.18
N ILE A 36 0.47 -11.97 -1.13
CA ILE A 36 1.57 -12.70 -1.78
C ILE A 36 2.70 -11.72 -2.14
N GLU A 37 2.34 -10.56 -2.70
CA GLU A 37 3.29 -9.56 -3.16
C GLU A 37 2.74 -8.14 -2.98
N PHE A 38 3.63 -7.20 -2.70
CA PHE A 38 3.33 -5.79 -2.57
C PHE A 38 4.39 -4.94 -3.27
N THR A 39 3.94 -4.06 -4.17
CA THR A 39 4.78 -3.08 -4.85
C THR A 39 4.19 -1.68 -4.67
N ASN A 40 5.05 -0.73 -4.31
CA ASN A 40 4.72 0.68 -4.31
C ASN A 40 5.53 1.38 -5.41
N ALA A 41 4.83 1.96 -6.38
CA ALA A 41 5.42 2.75 -7.46
C ALA A 41 4.99 4.22 -7.31
N VAL A 42 5.97 5.13 -7.21
CA VAL A 42 5.74 6.56 -7.03
C VAL A 42 6.54 7.35 -8.07
N ASN A 43 5.87 8.31 -8.70
CA ASN A 43 6.48 9.27 -9.61
C ASN A 43 7.07 10.44 -8.82
N ALA A 44 7.98 11.18 -9.45
CA ALA A 44 8.59 12.38 -8.86
C ALA A 44 7.56 13.46 -8.50
N ASP A 45 6.42 13.51 -9.19
CA ASP A 45 5.33 14.44 -8.90
C ASP A 45 4.46 14.00 -7.70
N GLY A 46 4.76 12.85 -7.08
CA GLY A 46 4.02 12.26 -5.97
C GLY A 46 2.75 11.51 -6.36
N SER A 47 2.43 11.37 -7.64
CA SER A 47 1.40 10.40 -8.08
C SER A 47 1.97 8.99 -7.99
N GLY A 48 1.14 8.03 -7.61
CA GLY A 48 1.62 6.66 -7.46
C GLY A 48 0.52 5.62 -7.43
N TYR A 49 0.96 4.37 -7.44
CA TYR A 49 0.11 3.19 -7.34
C TYR A 49 0.69 2.24 -6.30
N ILE A 50 -0.21 1.68 -5.50
CA ILE A 50 0.03 0.45 -4.77
C ILE A 50 -0.52 -0.70 -5.59
N VAL A 51 0.28 -1.74 -5.76
CA VAL A 51 -0.10 -2.99 -6.40
C VAL A 51 0.09 -4.11 -5.39
N SER A 52 -1.00 -4.81 -5.05
CA SER A 52 -1.00 -5.96 -4.16
C SER A 52 -1.48 -7.19 -4.90
N LEU A 53 -0.71 -8.27 -4.84
CA LEU A 53 -1.14 -9.59 -5.29
C LEU A 53 -1.66 -10.37 -4.08
N VAL A 54 -2.92 -10.77 -4.11
CA VAL A 54 -3.63 -11.43 -3.00
C VAL A 54 -4.18 -12.77 -3.49
N GLU A 55 -4.34 -13.74 -2.60
CA GLU A 55 -4.88 -15.06 -2.92
C GLU A 55 -6.28 -14.99 -3.58
N SER A 56 -7.16 -14.13 -3.04
CA SER A 56 -8.50 -13.91 -3.57
C SER A 56 -8.99 -12.47 -3.37
N ARG A 57 -10.08 -12.12 -4.05
CA ARG A 57 -10.73 -10.81 -3.89
C ARG A 57 -11.38 -10.70 -2.52
N GLU A 58 -12.02 -11.75 -2.05
CA GLU A 58 -12.73 -11.80 -0.77
C GLU A 58 -11.78 -11.51 0.40
N ILE A 59 -10.58 -12.10 0.38
CA ILE A 59 -9.53 -11.84 1.39
C ILE A 59 -9.00 -10.41 1.27
N SER A 60 -8.81 -9.92 0.04
CA SER A 60 -8.39 -8.53 -0.21
C SER A 60 -9.41 -7.53 0.35
N ASP A 61 -10.70 -7.81 0.19
CA ASP A 61 -11.80 -6.99 0.67
C ASP A 61 -11.92 -7.06 2.21
N SER A 62 -11.69 -8.23 2.83
CA SER A 62 -11.71 -8.36 4.30
C SER A 62 -10.57 -7.60 5.00
N ASN A 63 -9.47 -7.30 4.29
CA ASN A 63 -8.35 -6.53 4.83
C ASN A 63 -8.61 -5.00 4.87
N ALA A 64 -9.78 -4.51 4.41
CA ALA A 64 -10.03 -3.09 4.19
C ALA A 64 -9.80 -2.20 5.43
N GLU A 65 -10.25 -2.62 6.62
CA GLU A 65 -10.06 -1.86 7.86
C GLU A 65 -8.59 -1.79 8.25
N ARG A 66 -7.91 -2.94 8.24
CA ARG A 66 -6.48 -3.03 8.57
C ARG A 66 -5.62 -2.20 7.61
N VAL A 67 -5.95 -2.25 6.33
CA VAL A 67 -5.32 -1.42 5.29
C VAL A 67 -5.54 0.06 5.58
N ARG A 68 -6.76 0.49 5.96
CA ARG A 68 -7.01 1.88 6.36
C ARG A 68 -6.18 2.33 7.56
N GLU A 69 -6.03 1.49 8.58
CA GLU A 69 -5.19 1.78 9.74
C GLU A 69 -3.73 1.99 9.34
N ILE A 70 -3.18 1.09 8.50
CA ILE A 70 -1.80 1.20 8.01
C ILE A 70 -1.62 2.49 7.20
N TRP A 71 -2.56 2.82 6.31
CA TRP A 71 -2.50 4.07 5.54
C TRP A 71 -2.65 5.31 6.42
N GLY A 72 -3.44 5.25 7.50
CA GLY A 72 -3.55 6.33 8.48
C GLY A 72 -2.21 6.69 9.14
N LYS A 73 -1.26 5.76 9.18
CA LYS A 73 0.10 5.98 9.71
C LYS A 73 1.07 6.65 8.73
N MET A 74 0.65 6.87 7.47
CA MET A 74 1.46 7.47 6.41
C MET A 74 1.38 9.01 6.37
N GLY A 75 0.35 9.62 6.98
CA GLY A 75 0.20 11.09 7.15
C GLY A 75 -0.50 11.87 6.04
#